data_AF-A0A7X9G9M9-F1
#
_entry.id   AF-A0A7X9G9M9-F1
#
_cell.length_a   1.000
_cell.length_b   1.000
_cell.length_c   1.000
_cell.angle_alpha   90.00
_cell.angle_beta   90.00
_cell.angle_gamma   90.00
#
_symmetry.space_group_name_H-M   'P 1'
#
loop_
_entity.id
_entity.type
_entity.pdbx_description
1 polymer ?
#
loop_
_entity_poly.entity_id
_entity_poly.type
_entity_poly.pdbx_seq_one_letter_code
_entity_poly.pdbx_strand_id
1 'polypeptide(L)'
;MGASCLFLAVLYGVLPRGLRDWQRTLPRERWLGSALGSICLVWAAYHACVMLEGDLSRFHFLVKLMVPVGGILCFFFLDFLFARALGGFFVLCANQLVHDAFVHDLSARAVYSLVCLAIGVIGLFLLGAPWRFRDSIDLAARQPRWSRCFAGLFLLFALILIFQPYL
;
A
#
# COMPACT_ATOMS: atom_id res chain seq x y z
N MET A 1 6.86 8.90 2.19
CA MET A 1 6.68 7.45 2.48
C MET A 1 6.26 7.19 3.94
N GLY A 2 6.92 7.75 4.96
CA GLY A 2 6.43 7.64 6.36
C GLY A 2 4.99 8.14 6.58
N ALA A 3 4.55 9.13 5.79
CA ALA A 3 3.21 9.70 5.82
C ALA A 3 2.07 8.70 5.48
N SER A 4 2.29 7.71 4.61
CA SER A 4 1.25 6.71 4.28
C SER A 4 1.10 5.65 5.38
N CYS A 5 2.20 5.26 6.02
CA CYS A 5 2.17 4.42 7.22
C CYS A 5 1.56 5.18 8.41
N LEU A 6 1.84 6.48 8.56
CA LEU A 6 1.18 7.35 9.53
C LEU A 6 -0.31 7.50 9.24
N PHE A 7 -0.71 7.66 7.98
CA PHE A 7 -2.12 7.73 7.59
C PHE A 7 -2.87 6.46 7.99
N LEU A 8 -2.26 5.29 7.82
CA LEU A 8 -2.84 4.01 8.25
C LEU A 8 -2.81 3.80 9.76
N ALA A 9 -1.76 4.26 10.45
CA ALA A 9 -1.71 4.24 11.92
C ALA A 9 -2.77 5.17 12.52
N VAL A 10 -3.01 6.34 11.92
CA VAL A 10 -4.10 7.26 12.28
C VAL A 10 -5.44 6.65 11.92
N LEU A 11 -5.58 6.01 10.75
CA LEU A 11 -6.81 5.31 10.38
C LEU A 11 -7.15 4.24 11.42
N TYR A 12 -6.23 3.33 11.76
CA TYR A 12 -6.42 2.27 12.76
C TYR A 12 -6.48 2.77 14.22
N GLY A 13 -5.86 3.92 14.52
CA GLY A 13 -5.83 4.53 15.86
C GLY A 13 -7.03 5.43 16.18
N VAL A 14 -7.60 6.09 15.17
CA VAL A 14 -8.83 6.91 15.24
C VAL A 14 -10.09 6.08 14.93
N LEU A 15 -9.92 4.86 14.44
CA LEU A 15 -11.01 3.88 14.23
C LEU A 15 -11.84 3.43 15.46
N PRO A 16 -11.45 3.59 16.76
CA PRO A 16 -12.02 2.71 17.76
C PRO A 16 -13.40 3.05 18.32
N ARG A 17 -14.13 4.13 17.94
CA ARG A 17 -15.35 4.48 18.72
C ARG A 17 -16.63 4.94 18.03
N GLY A 18 -16.66 5.32 16.75
CA GLY A 18 -17.87 5.99 16.19
C GLY A 18 -18.42 5.53 14.83
N LEU A 19 -17.63 4.87 13.98
CA LEU A 19 -17.96 4.73 12.54
C LEU A 19 -18.25 3.29 12.11
N ARG A 20 -19.01 2.53 12.89
CA ARG A 20 -19.33 1.11 12.60
C ARG A 20 -20.03 0.92 11.24
N ASP A 21 -20.82 1.89 10.82
CA ASP A 21 -21.54 1.86 9.53
C ASP A 21 -20.65 2.26 8.36
N TRP A 22 -19.74 3.22 8.56
CA TRP A 22 -18.73 3.65 7.58
C TRP A 22 -17.63 2.58 7.38
N GLN A 23 -17.31 1.80 8.41
CA GLN A 23 -16.36 0.67 8.36
C GLN A 23 -16.79 -0.45 7.41
N ARG A 24 -18.10 -0.66 7.24
CA ARG A 24 -18.64 -1.68 6.32
C ARG A 24 -18.71 -1.21 4.88
N THR A 25 -18.81 0.10 4.67
CA THR A 25 -18.92 0.73 3.34
C THR A 25 -17.56 1.05 2.74
N LEU A 26 -16.56 1.45 3.55
CA LEU A 26 -15.19 1.75 3.10
C LEU A 26 -14.53 0.68 2.20
N PRO A 27 -14.59 -0.64 2.50
CA PRO A 27 -14.02 -1.66 1.61
C PRO A 27 -14.75 -1.75 0.26
N ARG A 28 -16.01 -1.31 0.21
CA ARG A 28 -16.90 -1.40 -0.95
C ARG A 28 -16.98 -0.10 -1.75
N GLU A 29 -16.39 0.99 -1.26
CA GLU A 29 -16.37 2.28 -1.95
C GLU A 29 -15.53 2.20 -3.23
N ARG A 30 -16.23 2.00 -4.35
CA ARG A 30 -15.65 1.86 -5.69
C ARG A 30 -14.99 3.15 -6.16
N TRP A 31 -15.52 4.30 -5.77
CA TRP A 31 -14.99 5.60 -6.18
C TRP A 31 -13.60 5.87 -5.60
N LEU A 32 -13.44 5.70 -4.28
CA LEU A 32 -12.15 5.89 -3.60
C LEU A 32 -11.13 4.84 -4.05
N GLY A 33 -11.55 3.58 -4.23
CA GLY A 33 -10.68 2.53 -4.77
C GLY A 33 -10.23 2.80 -6.21
N SER A 34 -11.13 3.35 -7.05
CA SER A 34 -10.81 3.74 -8.43
C SER A 34 -9.79 4.85 -8.49
N ALA A 35 -9.99 5.92 -7.70
CA ALA A 35 -9.04 7.02 -7.63
C ALA A 35 -7.65 6.58 -7.13
N LEU A 36 -7.61 5.75 -6.08
CA LEU A 36 -6.33 5.27 -5.54
C LEU A 36 -5.67 4.26 -6.47
N GLY A 37 -6.47 3.42 -7.15
CA GLY A 37 -6.01 2.45 -8.13
C GLY A 37 -5.44 3.11 -9.40
N SER A 38 -6.06 4.19 -9.90
CA SER A 38 -5.54 4.92 -11.06
C SER A 38 -4.20 5.59 -10.75
N ILE A 39 -4.06 6.19 -9.56
CA ILE A 39 -2.79 6.73 -9.07
C ILE A 39 -1.72 5.62 -9.02
N CYS A 40 -2.06 4.45 -8.47
CA CYS A 40 -1.13 3.32 -8.42
C CYS A 40 -0.73 2.81 -9.81
N LEU A 41 -1.68 2.75 -10.75
CA LEU A 41 -1.41 2.31 -12.13
C LEU A 41 -0.47 3.28 -12.85
N VAL A 42 -0.71 4.59 -12.74
CA VAL A 42 0.16 5.62 -13.33
C VAL A 42 1.56 5.54 -12.72
N TRP A 43 1.65 5.37 -11.40
CA TRP A 43 2.93 5.26 -10.72
C TRP A 43 3.69 3.97 -11.09
N ALA A 44 2.99 2.83 -11.16
CA ALA A 44 3.56 1.58 -11.64
C ALA A 44 4.06 1.70 -13.09
N ALA A 45 3.31 2.39 -13.94
CA ALA A 45 3.69 2.63 -15.33
C ALA A 45 4.95 3.48 -15.45
N TYR A 46 5.11 4.47 -14.57
CA TYR A 46 6.32 5.27 -14.50
C TYR A 46 7.54 4.40 -14.16
N HIS A 47 7.46 3.58 -13.09
CA HIS A 47 8.54 2.64 -12.73
C HIS A 47 8.83 1.62 -13.84
N ALA A 48 7.80 1.09 -14.49
CA ALA A 48 7.97 0.18 -15.61
C ALA A 48 8.68 0.85 -16.79
N CYS A 49 8.35 2.11 -17.12
CA CYS A 49 9.02 2.84 -18.20
C CYS A 49 10.51 3.04 -17.93
N VAL A 50 10.88 3.41 -16.70
CA VAL A 50 12.29 3.57 -16.27
C VAL A 50 13.04 2.24 -16.36
N MET A 51 12.39 1.13 -16.00
CA MET A 51 13.01 -0.20 -16.06
C MET A 51 13.16 -0.75 -17.49
N LEU A 52 12.40 -0.22 -18.45
CA LEU A 52 12.37 -0.65 -19.86
C LEU A 52 13.29 0.17 -20.79
N GLU A 53 14.31 0.86 -20.26
CA GLU A 53 15.27 1.62 -21.07
C GLU A 53 16.17 0.72 -21.94
N GLY A 54 16.57 1.22 -23.12
CA GLY A 54 17.35 0.49 -24.13
C GLY A 54 16.51 -0.07 -25.28
N ASP A 55 16.83 -1.29 -25.75
CA ASP A 55 16.16 -1.98 -26.87
C ASP A 55 14.67 -2.31 -26.59
N LEU A 56 14.25 -2.29 -25.32
CA LEU A 56 12.87 -2.54 -24.90
C LEU A 56 11.96 -1.30 -24.91
N SER A 57 12.49 -0.12 -25.26
CA SER A 57 11.72 1.14 -25.37
C SER A 57 10.51 1.04 -26.30
N ARG A 58 10.54 0.12 -27.27
CA ARG A 58 9.41 -0.19 -28.17
C ARG A 58 8.16 -0.67 -27.42
N PHE A 59 8.31 -1.24 -26.22
CA PHE A 59 7.21 -1.69 -25.36
C PHE A 59 6.63 -0.60 -24.46
N HIS A 60 7.18 0.62 -24.44
CA HIS A 60 6.57 1.75 -23.70
C HIS A 60 5.14 2.03 -24.14
N PHE A 61 4.82 1.81 -25.43
CA PHE A 61 3.45 1.91 -25.92
C PHE A 61 2.53 0.88 -25.25
N LEU A 62 2.99 -0.36 -25.08
CA LEU A 62 2.22 -1.43 -24.44
C LEU A 62 1.96 -1.12 -22.96
N VAL A 63 2.96 -0.59 -22.25
CA VAL A 63 2.81 -0.15 -20.85
C VAL A 63 1.81 1.00 -20.74
N LYS A 64 1.90 2.01 -21.61
CA LYS A 64 0.94 3.13 -21.63
C LYS A 64 -0.49 2.69 -21.96
N LEU A 65 -0.67 1.67 -22.80
CA LEU A 65 -1.98 1.10 -23.12
C LEU A 65 -2.54 0.23 -21.97
N MET A 66 -1.67 -0.46 -21.24
CA MET A 66 -2.08 -1.30 -20.10
C MET A 66 -2.67 -0.49 -18.94
N VAL A 67 -2.27 0.78 -18.75
CA VAL A 67 -2.81 1.67 -17.71
C VAL A 67 -4.32 1.92 -17.85
N PRO A 68 -4.84 2.47 -18.96
CA PRO A 68 -6.27 2.70 -19.11
C PRO A 68 -7.06 1.40 -19.18
N VAL A 69 -6.54 0.37 -19.85
CA VAL A 69 -7.19 -0.94 -19.94
C VAL A 69 -7.32 -1.57 -18.55
N GLY A 70 -6.24 -1.56 -17.76
CA GLY A 70 -6.25 -2.04 -16.38
C GLY A 70 -7.19 -1.24 -15.48
N GLY A 71 -7.27 0.08 -15.65
CA GLY A 71 -8.20 0.94 -14.91
C GLY A 71 -9.66 0.59 -15.18
N ILE A 72 -10.03 0.46 -16.46
CA ILE A 72 -11.40 0.10 -16.87
C ILE A 72 -11.75 -1.32 -16.40
N LEU A 73 -10.82 -2.27 -16.56
CA LEU A 73 -11.03 -3.65 -16.16
C LEU A 73 -11.20 -3.78 -14.65
N CYS A 74 -10.38 -3.07 -13.86
CA CYS A 74 -10.52 -2.99 -12.41
C CYS A 74 -11.85 -2.35 -11.98
N PHE A 75 -12.36 -1.35 -12.71
CA PHE A 75 -13.65 -0.74 -12.38
C PHE A 75 -14.83 -1.69 -12.58
N PHE A 76 -14.79 -2.52 -13.63
CA PHE A 76 -15.88 -3.45 -13.96
C PHE A 76 -15.80 -4.81 -13.23
N PHE A 77 -14.60 -5.39 -13.11
CA PHE A 77 -14.43 -6.77 -12.64
C PHE A 77 -14.00 -6.91 -11.17
N LEU A 78 -13.44 -5.87 -10.54
CA LEU A 78 -12.93 -5.99 -9.18
C LEU A 78 -13.94 -5.47 -8.14
N ASP A 79 -14.49 -6.40 -7.36
CA ASP A 79 -15.06 -6.08 -6.05
C ASP A 79 -13.93 -5.89 -5.01
N PHE A 80 -14.13 -4.92 -4.11
CA PHE A 80 -13.16 -4.45 -3.10
C PHE A 80 -11.94 -3.72 -3.66
N LEU A 81 -12.17 -2.84 -4.65
CA LEU A 81 -11.12 -2.10 -5.34
C LEU A 81 -10.25 -1.27 -4.39
N PHE A 82 -10.81 -0.72 -3.32
CA PHE A 82 -10.07 0.06 -2.32
C PHE A 82 -9.01 -0.78 -1.58
N ALA A 83 -9.38 -1.96 -1.06
CA ALA A 83 -8.46 -2.82 -0.33
C ALA A 83 -7.29 -3.30 -1.22
N ARG A 84 -7.59 -3.63 -2.47
CA ARG A 84 -6.56 -4.04 -3.43
C ARG A 84 -5.69 -2.88 -3.90
N ALA A 85 -6.27 -1.71 -4.19
CA ALA A 85 -5.50 -0.52 -4.53
C ALA A 85 -4.55 -0.13 -3.38
N LEU A 86 -5.00 -0.25 -2.13
CA LEU A 86 -4.19 -0.01 -0.95
C LEU A 86 -3.03 -1.02 -0.81
N GLY A 87 -3.28 -2.30 -1.12
CA GLY A 87 -2.22 -3.31 -1.20
C GLY A 87 -1.19 -2.99 -2.29
N GLY A 88 -1.64 -2.54 -3.46
CA GLY A 88 -0.77 -2.19 -4.60
C GLY A 88 0.08 -0.96 -4.29
N PHE A 89 -0.52 0.03 -3.63
CA PHE A 89 0.18 1.19 -3.12
C PHE A 89 1.31 0.80 -2.15
N PHE A 90 1.04 -0.14 -1.24
CA PHE A 90 2.07 -0.63 -0.31
C PHE A 90 3.25 -1.32 -1.01
N VAL A 91 2.97 -2.13 -2.03
CA VAL A 91 4.01 -2.80 -2.82
C VAL A 91 4.87 -1.77 -3.57
N LEU A 92 4.25 -0.75 -4.17
CA LEU A 92 4.96 0.34 -4.83
C LEU A 92 5.82 1.13 -3.84
N CYS A 93 5.29 1.45 -2.66
CA CYS A 93 6.06 2.09 -1.61
C CYS A 93 7.26 1.24 -1.18
N ALA A 94 7.08 -0.07 -0.98
CA ALA A 94 8.16 -0.98 -0.62
C ALA A 94 9.27 -1.01 -1.68
N ASN A 95 8.89 -0.97 -2.97
CA ASN A 95 9.86 -0.90 -4.07
C ASN A 95 10.71 0.39 -4.02
N GLN A 96 10.08 1.55 -3.83
CA GLN A 96 10.80 2.82 -3.70
C GLN A 96 11.71 2.85 -2.47
N LEU A 97 11.21 2.37 -1.32
CA LEU A 97 11.98 2.30 -0.08
C LEU A 97 13.25 1.46 -0.27
N VAL A 98 13.13 0.29 -0.89
CA VAL A 98 14.29 -0.56 -1.21
C VAL A 98 15.28 0.15 -2.13
N HIS A 99 14.80 0.87 -3.14
CA HIS A 99 15.65 1.66 -4.03
C HIS A 99 16.42 2.76 -3.27
N ASP A 100 15.74 3.52 -2.41
CA ASP A 100 16.34 4.60 -1.62
C ASP A 100 17.41 4.08 -0.64
N ALA A 101 17.25 2.86 -0.11
CA ALA A 101 18.23 2.23 0.78
C ALA A 101 19.45 1.62 0.06
N PHE A 102 19.38 1.42 -1.25
CA PHE A 102 20.59 1.13 -2.03
C PHE A 102 21.41 2.40 -2.26
N VAL A 103 20.75 3.55 -2.47
CA VAL A 103 21.39 4.84 -2.74
C VAL A 103 22.10 5.42 -1.51
N HIS A 104 21.55 5.23 -0.31
CA HIS A 104 22.17 5.68 0.93
C HIS A 104 22.90 4.51 1.60
N ASP A 105 24.21 4.62 1.81
CA ASP A 105 25.02 3.62 2.54
C ASP A 105 24.68 3.63 4.04
N LEU A 106 23.56 2.98 4.38
CA LEU A 106 23.04 2.90 5.74
C LEU A 106 23.75 1.78 6.51
N SER A 107 24.21 2.11 7.73
CA SER A 107 24.86 1.20 8.67
C SER A 107 23.97 0.00 9.06
N ALA A 108 22.65 0.19 9.09
CA ALA A 108 21.64 -0.80 9.48
C ALA A 108 20.81 -1.35 8.29
N ARG A 109 21.46 -1.64 7.16
CA ARG A 109 20.81 -2.14 5.91
C ARG A 109 19.90 -3.36 6.10
N ALA A 110 20.30 -4.34 6.91
CA ALA A 110 19.54 -5.57 7.08
C ALA A 110 18.16 -5.34 7.73
N VAL A 111 18.09 -4.48 8.75
CA VAL A 111 16.84 -4.15 9.45
C VAL A 111 15.89 -3.39 8.52
N TYR A 112 16.42 -2.46 7.74
CA TYR A 112 15.63 -1.70 6.78
C TYR A 112 15.02 -2.60 5.69
N SER A 113 15.82 -3.51 5.14
CA SER A 113 15.36 -4.47 4.13
C SER A 113 14.27 -5.39 4.67
N LEU A 114 14.41 -5.88 5.91
CA LEU A 114 13.38 -6.67 6.59
C LEU A 114 12.06 -5.90 6.77
N VAL A 115 12.13 -4.62 7.13
CA VAL A 115 10.93 -3.77 7.24
C VAL A 115 10.27 -3.58 5.89
N CYS A 116 11.03 -3.30 4.83
CA CYS A 116 10.49 -3.18 3.48
C CYS A 116 9.85 -4.48 3.00
N LEU A 117 10.49 -5.62 3.28
CA LEU A 117 9.95 -6.94 2.99
C LEU A 117 8.63 -7.16 3.72
N ALA A 118 8.56 -6.86 5.02
CA ALA A 118 7.33 -7.00 5.80
C ALA A 118 6.20 -6.13 5.22
N ILE A 119 6.48 -4.88 4.88
CA ILE A 119 5.51 -3.96 4.25
C ILE A 119 5.05 -4.50 2.89
N GLY A 120 5.97 -4.98 2.06
CA GLY A 120 5.67 -5.58 0.76
C GLY A 120 4.80 -6.83 0.88
N VAL A 121 5.11 -7.71 1.84
CA VAL A 121 4.33 -8.92 2.13
C VAL A 121 2.92 -8.57 2.61
N ILE A 122 2.78 -7.56 3.49
CA ILE A 122 1.47 -7.06 3.94
C ILE A 122 0.68 -6.52 2.74
N GLY A 123 1.32 -5.73 1.87
CA GLY A 123 0.72 -5.20 0.65
C GLY A 123 0.22 -6.31 -0.28
N LEU A 124 1.04 -7.32 -0.54
CA LEU A 124 0.70 -8.47 -1.38
C LEU A 124 -0.46 -9.27 -0.79
N PHE A 125 -0.45 -9.45 0.54
CA PHE A 125 -1.49 -10.16 1.25
C PHE A 125 -2.85 -9.44 1.21
N LEU A 126 -2.85 -8.11 1.35
CA LEU A 126 -4.04 -7.28 1.15
C LEU A 126 -4.56 -7.37 -0.30
N LEU A 127 -3.65 -7.45 -1.27
CA LEU A 127 -3.99 -7.57 -2.69
C LEU A 127 -4.67 -8.91 -3.01
N GLY A 128 -4.12 -10.01 -2.50
CA GLY A 128 -4.57 -11.37 -2.78
C GLY A 128 -5.79 -11.82 -1.97
N ALA A 129 -5.96 -11.29 -0.75
CA ALA A 129 -7.04 -11.67 0.15
C ALA A 129 -7.77 -10.43 0.72
N PRO A 130 -8.54 -9.68 -0.10
CA PRO A 130 -9.23 -8.47 0.33
C PRO A 130 -10.25 -8.71 1.46
N TRP A 131 -10.80 -9.92 1.59
CA TRP A 131 -11.71 -10.28 2.68
C TRP A 131 -11.02 -10.24 4.05
N ARG A 132 -9.70 -10.50 4.13
CA ARG A 132 -8.94 -10.43 5.38
C ARG A 132 -8.81 -9.00 5.89
N PHE A 133 -8.79 -8.00 5.01
CA PHE A 133 -8.82 -6.59 5.40
C PHE A 133 -10.17 -6.22 6.04
N ARG A 134 -11.27 -6.78 5.53
CA ARG A 134 -12.59 -6.61 6.17
C ARG A 134 -12.61 -7.25 7.55
N ASP A 135 -12.13 -8.49 7.66
CA ASP A 135 -12.10 -9.21 8.93
C ASP A 135 -11.16 -8.55 9.96
N SER A 136 -10.05 -7.94 9.53
CA SER A 136 -9.17 -7.19 10.44
C SER A 136 -9.83 -5.92 10.97
N ILE A 137 -10.63 -5.23 10.14
CA ILE A 137 -11.45 -4.08 10.58
C ILE A 137 -12.54 -4.54 11.55
N ASP A 138 -13.25 -5.62 11.23
CA ASP A 138 -14.29 -6.18 12.11
C ASP A 138 -13.69 -6.64 13.44
N LEU A 139 -12.50 -7.25 13.43
CA LEU A 139 -11.78 -7.66 14.64
C LEU A 139 -11.30 -6.44 15.45
N ALA A 140 -10.78 -5.41 14.79
CA ALA A 140 -10.38 -4.15 15.41
C ALA A 140 -11.58 -3.43 16.05
N ALA A 141 -12.75 -3.46 15.42
CA ALA A 141 -14.00 -2.88 15.92
C ALA A 141 -14.60 -3.68 17.09
N ARG A 142 -14.37 -4.99 17.16
CA ARG A 142 -14.82 -5.84 18.29
C ARG A 142 -13.87 -5.78 19.47
N GLN A 143 -12.56 -5.66 19.22
CA GLN A 143 -11.54 -5.69 20.26
C GLN A 143 -10.59 -4.49 20.13
N PRO A 144 -10.74 -3.43 20.96
CA PRO A 144 -9.90 -2.23 20.90
C PRO A 144 -8.44 -2.48 21.29
N ARG A 145 -8.10 -3.69 21.81
CA ARG A 145 -6.72 -4.13 22.02
C ARG A 145 -6.03 -4.48 20.70
N TRP A 146 -6.70 -5.18 19.79
CA TRP A 146 -6.16 -5.52 18.47
C TRP A 146 -6.03 -4.30 17.58
N SER A 147 -6.99 -3.36 17.64
CA SER A 147 -6.89 -2.07 16.93
C SER A 147 -5.63 -1.29 17.34
N ARG A 148 -5.34 -1.25 18.65
CA ARG A 148 -4.12 -0.60 19.18
C ARG A 148 -2.85 -1.37 18.82
N CYS A 149 -2.91 -2.69 18.71
CA CYS A 149 -1.76 -3.51 18.30
C CYS A 149 -1.42 -3.29 16.82
N PHE A 150 -2.43 -3.27 15.93
CA PHE A 150 -2.23 -2.93 14.51
C PHE A 150 -1.78 -1.47 14.33
N ALA A 151 -2.42 -0.52 15.01
CA ALA A 151 -1.98 0.87 15.00
C ALA A 151 -0.54 1.00 15.51
N GLY A 152 -0.20 0.33 16.61
CA GLY A 152 1.15 0.30 17.18
C GLY A 152 2.18 -0.31 16.23
N LEU A 153 1.84 -1.39 15.52
CA LEU A 153 2.71 -2.02 14.53
C LEU A 153 2.99 -1.08 13.34
N PHE A 154 1.95 -0.45 12.78
CA PHE A 154 2.11 0.52 11.69
C PHE A 154 2.85 1.80 12.14
N LEU A 155 2.66 2.23 13.39
CA LEU A 155 3.36 3.37 13.97
C LEU A 155 4.83 3.03 14.23
N LEU A 156 5.14 1.80 14.66
CA LEU A 156 6.50 1.27 14.76
C LEU A 156 7.20 1.26 13.40
N PHE A 157 6.54 0.76 12.36
CA PHE A 157 7.09 0.80 11.00
C PHE A 157 7.30 2.24 10.52
N ALA A 158 6.36 3.15 10.80
CA ALA A 158 6.52 4.57 10.46
C ALA A 158 7.69 5.21 11.22
N LEU A 159 7.84 4.94 12.52
CA LEU A 159 8.93 5.42 13.35
C LEU A 159 10.29 4.91 12.84
N ILE A 160 10.40 3.62 12.55
CA ILE A 160 11.64 3.03 12.02
C ILE A 160 12.00 3.70 10.69
N LEU A 161 11.03 3.89 9.79
CA LEU A 161 11.28 4.56 8.50
C LEU A 161 11.62 6.05 8.62
N ILE A 162 11.14 6.75 9.64
CA ILE A 162 11.40 8.18 9.89
C ILE A 162 12.73 8.39 10.64
N PHE A 163 13.09 7.48 11.54
CA PHE A 163 14.33 7.58 12.33
C PHE A 163 15.56 7.03 11.61
N GLN A 164 15.39 6.10 10.66
CA GLN A 164 16.51 5.54 9.90
C GLN A 164 17.40 6.56 9.16
N PRO A 165 16.92 7.67 8.57
CA PRO A 165 17.80 8.67 7.95
C PRO A 165 18.76 9.38 8.92
N TYR A 166 18.63 9.17 10.24
CA TYR A 166 19.45 9.80 11.28
C TYR A 166 20.39 8.81 12.02
N LEU A 167 20.46 7.54 11.58
CA LEU A 167 21.25 6.42 12.16
C LEU A 167 22.21 5.84 11.12
#